data_AF-A0AAE0QEE9-F1
#
_entry.id   AF-A0AAE0QEE9-F1
#
_cell.length_a   1.000
_cell.length_b   1.000
_cell.length_c   1.000
_cell.angle_alpha   90.00
_cell.angle_beta   90.00
_cell.angle_gamma   90.00
#
_symmetry.space_group_name_H-M   'P 1'
#
loop_
_entity.id
_entity.type
_entity.pdbx_description
1 polymer ?
#
loop_
_entity_poly.entity_id
_entity_poly.type
_entity_poly.pdbx_seq_one_letter_code
_entity_poly.pdbx_strand_id
1 'polypeptide(L)'
;KRNGVGVVLKEEFVRNVLEVNRVSDRVMSLKLEIEGVMLNVVSGYAPQVGCELDEKERFLSELDEVIESIPKGERVVIGADFNGHVDEGNRGDEEVMGKFGVKEWNLEGQMVVDFAKRMDMAVVNTYFQKREEHRVTYKSGGRRTQVDYILCRRGNLKEISDCKVVVGESAARQHRMVVCRITLMVCKKKKRSEIEKKTKWWKLKKEECCEEFRQKLRQALGGQVDTIQRKRLAKKKWDMDRTEESRQEYKELQCRVKREVSKAKQNAYDELYTRLDTREGEKDLYRLARQRDRDGKDVQQVRVIKDRDGRVLTSEESVQRRWKEYFEELMNEENEREKE
;
A
#
# COMPACT_ATOMS: atom_id res chain seq x y z
N LYS A 1 -33.97 -10.45 21.32
CA LYS A 1 -33.70 -9.42 20.30
C LYS A 1 -33.17 -10.14 19.07
N ARG A 2 -33.79 -9.98 17.88
CA ARG A 2 -33.45 -10.78 16.68
C ARG A 2 -32.37 -10.16 15.79
N ASN A 3 -31.97 -8.90 16.05
CA ASN A 3 -30.95 -8.18 15.27
C ASN A 3 -29.92 -7.56 16.22
N GLY A 4 -28.69 -7.43 15.74
CA GLY A 4 -27.65 -6.71 16.46
C GLY A 4 -26.38 -6.58 15.64
N VAL A 5 -25.92 -5.35 15.48
CA VAL A 5 -24.57 -5.03 15.00
C VAL A 5 -23.66 -4.67 16.17
N GLY A 6 -22.37 -4.92 15.97
CA GLY A 6 -21.32 -4.61 16.93
C GLY A 6 -19.98 -4.40 16.23
N VAL A 7 -19.16 -3.55 16.84
CA VAL A 7 -17.78 -3.32 16.41
C VAL A 7 -16.86 -3.73 17.55
N VAL A 8 -15.87 -4.56 17.25
CA VAL A 8 -14.85 -4.99 18.20
C VAL A 8 -13.52 -4.35 17.81
N LEU A 9 -12.86 -3.74 18.79
CA LEU A 9 -11.57 -3.08 18.60
C LEU A 9 -10.50 -3.79 19.41
N LYS A 10 -9.27 -3.77 18.89
CA LYS A 10 -8.10 -4.15 19.67
C LYS A 10 -7.86 -3.09 20.76
N GLU A 11 -7.43 -3.54 21.93
CA GLU A 11 -7.28 -2.71 23.14
C GLU A 11 -6.50 -1.40 22.90
N GLU A 12 -5.47 -1.46 22.05
CA GLU A 12 -4.65 -0.28 21.68
C GLU A 12 -5.45 0.85 21.03
N PHE A 13 -6.52 0.55 20.30
CA PHE A 13 -7.35 1.53 19.60
C PHE A 13 -8.51 2.06 20.44
N VAL A 14 -8.79 1.47 21.62
CA VAL A 14 -9.90 1.91 22.47
C VAL A 14 -9.73 3.36 22.92
N ARG A 15 -8.48 3.79 23.11
CA ARG A 15 -8.14 5.19 23.48
C ARG A 15 -8.30 6.18 22.33
N ASN A 16 -8.39 5.68 21.10
CA ASN A 16 -8.51 6.48 19.88
C ASN A 16 -9.97 6.67 19.45
N VAL A 17 -10.92 6.10 20.18
CA VAL A 17 -12.36 6.28 19.94
C VAL A 17 -12.77 7.68 20.33
N LEU A 18 -13.29 8.42 19.36
CA LEU A 18 -13.82 9.77 19.56
C LEU A 18 -15.34 9.75 19.76
N GLU A 19 -16.04 8.92 18.99
CA GLU A 19 -17.50 8.90 18.97
C GLU A 19 -18.03 7.51 18.59
N VAL A 20 -19.13 7.11 19.23
CA VAL A 20 -19.86 5.87 18.91
C VAL A 20 -21.32 6.23 18.69
N ASN A 21 -21.80 6.05 17.47
CA ASN A 21 -23.15 6.40 17.07
C ASN A 21 -23.92 5.14 16.70
N ARG A 22 -24.92 4.80 17.53
CA ARG A 22 -25.85 3.71 17.25
C ARG A 22 -27.11 4.30 16.64
N VAL A 23 -27.21 4.23 15.31
CA VAL A 23 -28.36 4.77 14.56
C VAL A 23 -29.58 3.87 14.73
N SER A 24 -29.40 2.57 14.52
CA SER A 24 -30.48 1.59 14.64
C SER A 24 -29.99 0.27 15.24
N ASP A 25 -30.87 -0.75 15.28
CA ASP A 25 -30.48 -2.11 15.62
C ASP A 25 -29.58 -2.76 14.55
N ARG A 26 -29.55 -2.18 13.35
CA ARG A 26 -28.88 -2.66 12.15
C ARG A 26 -27.72 -1.78 11.68
N VAL A 27 -27.64 -0.52 12.10
CA VAL A 27 -26.57 0.40 11.71
C VAL A 27 -25.87 0.98 12.94
N MET A 28 -24.54 0.86 12.95
CA MET A 28 -23.67 1.46 13.96
C MET A 28 -22.47 2.09 13.26
N SER A 29 -22.09 3.29 13.69
CA SER A 29 -20.86 3.94 13.25
C SER A 29 -19.94 4.26 14.43
N LEU A 30 -18.66 4.18 14.16
CA LEU A 30 -17.58 4.38 15.12
C LEU A 30 -16.55 5.32 14.49
N LYS A 31 -16.23 6.40 15.19
CA LYS A 31 -15.22 7.37 14.77
C LYS A 31 -13.94 7.19 15.58
N LEU A 32 -12.83 6.98 14.88
CA LEU A 32 -11.50 6.73 15.41
C LEU A 32 -10.52 7.79 14.89
N GLU A 33 -9.58 8.22 15.72
CA GLU A 33 -8.42 9.00 15.29
C GLU A 33 -7.14 8.17 15.40
N ILE A 34 -6.58 7.75 14.26
CA ILE A 34 -5.35 6.94 14.22
C ILE A 34 -4.23 7.79 13.63
N GLU A 35 -3.24 8.15 14.45
CA GLU A 35 -2.05 8.92 14.03
C GLU A 35 -2.38 10.20 13.23
N GLY A 36 -3.46 10.89 13.60
CA GLY A 36 -3.94 12.12 12.95
C GLY A 36 -4.78 11.89 11.68
N VAL A 37 -5.17 10.64 11.40
CA VAL A 37 -6.16 10.29 10.37
C VAL A 37 -7.48 9.92 11.04
N MET A 38 -8.54 10.62 10.65
CA MET A 38 -9.90 10.33 11.09
C MET A 38 -10.47 9.19 10.26
N LEU A 39 -10.77 8.07 10.92
CA LEU A 39 -11.36 6.87 10.33
C LEU A 39 -12.75 6.63 10.92
N ASN A 40 -13.75 6.54 10.05
CA ASN A 40 -15.10 6.18 10.40
C ASN A 40 -15.37 4.75 9.93
N VAL A 41 -15.66 3.86 10.87
CA VAL A 41 -16.04 2.48 10.62
C VAL A 41 -17.54 2.37 10.80
N VAL A 42 -18.25 1.95 9.75
CA VAL A 42 -19.69 1.74 9.77
C VAL A 42 -19.96 0.24 9.66
N SER A 43 -20.74 -0.29 10.59
CA SER A 43 -21.24 -1.67 10.57
C SER A 43 -22.72 -1.67 10.26
N GLY A 44 -23.10 -2.45 9.24
CA GLY A 44 -24.48 -2.55 8.76
C GLY A 44 -24.97 -3.99 8.67
N TYR A 45 -26.25 -4.22 8.93
CA TYR A 45 -26.92 -5.50 8.70
C TYR A 45 -28.24 -5.30 7.95
N ALA A 46 -28.22 -5.50 6.64
CA ALA A 46 -29.38 -5.28 5.79
C ALA A 46 -30.52 -6.26 6.10
N PRO A 47 -31.78 -5.88 5.85
CA PRO A 47 -32.90 -6.81 5.87
C PRO A 47 -32.70 -7.99 4.91
N GLN A 48 -33.39 -9.10 5.15
CA GLN A 48 -33.26 -10.30 4.32
C GLN A 48 -33.99 -10.12 2.98
N VAL A 49 -33.61 -10.90 1.95
CA VAL A 49 -34.15 -10.79 0.57
C VAL A 49 -35.69 -10.80 0.51
N GLY A 50 -36.37 -11.51 1.42
CA GLY A 50 -37.84 -11.59 1.49
C GLY A 50 -38.54 -10.50 2.32
N CYS A 51 -37.81 -9.52 2.87
CA CYS A 51 -38.40 -8.38 3.58
C CYS A 51 -39.00 -7.35 2.59
N GLU A 52 -39.96 -6.57 3.09
CA GLU A 52 -40.59 -5.48 2.35
C GLU A 52 -39.56 -4.47 1.84
N LEU A 53 -39.83 -3.89 0.66
CA LEU A 53 -38.94 -2.91 0.03
C LEU A 53 -38.73 -1.68 0.92
N ASP A 54 -39.78 -1.23 1.62
CA ASP A 54 -39.73 -0.09 2.55
C ASP A 54 -38.69 -0.28 3.66
N GLU A 55 -38.50 -1.52 4.15
CA GLU A 55 -37.48 -1.79 5.17
C GLU A 55 -36.06 -1.70 4.61
N LYS A 56 -35.88 -2.13 3.35
CA LYS A 56 -34.60 -2.08 2.65
C LYS A 56 -34.23 -0.63 2.31
N GLU A 57 -35.19 0.16 1.84
CA GLU A 57 -35.00 1.59 1.56
C GLU A 57 -34.71 2.39 2.84
N ARG A 58 -35.39 2.07 3.94
CA ARG A 58 -35.11 2.70 5.24
C ARG A 58 -33.68 2.43 5.70
N PHE A 59 -33.20 1.19 5.58
CA PHE A 59 -31.82 0.84 5.92
C PHE A 59 -30.78 1.59 5.07
N LEU A 60 -31.00 1.72 3.77
CA LEU A 60 -30.10 2.47 2.89
C LEU A 60 -30.14 3.97 3.18
N SER A 61 -31.32 4.51 3.52
CA SER A 61 -31.48 5.91 3.90
C SER A 61 -30.74 6.22 5.21
N GLU A 62 -30.81 5.32 6.21
CA GLU A 62 -30.00 5.43 7.44
C GLU A 62 -28.49 5.42 7.14
N LEU A 63 -28.04 4.59 6.20
CA LEU A 63 -26.64 4.57 5.78
C LEU A 63 -26.23 5.85 5.04
N ASP A 64 -27.11 6.39 4.16
CA ASP A 64 -26.87 7.65 3.45
C ASP A 64 -26.65 8.79 4.45
N GLU A 65 -27.55 8.95 5.43
CA GLU A 65 -27.44 9.98 6.47
C GLU A 65 -26.12 9.88 7.26
N VAL A 66 -25.70 8.66 7.63
CA VAL A 66 -24.43 8.45 8.32
C VAL A 66 -23.26 8.89 7.46
N ILE A 67 -23.25 8.56 6.17
CA ILE A 67 -22.13 8.90 5.29
C ILE A 67 -22.10 10.40 4.98
N GLU A 68 -23.27 11.02 4.80
CA GLU A 68 -23.39 12.47 4.58
C GLU A 68 -22.92 13.27 5.79
N SER A 69 -23.17 12.78 7.01
CA SER A 69 -22.67 13.41 8.24
C SER A 69 -21.14 13.43 8.32
N ILE A 70 -20.45 12.51 7.63
CA ILE A 70 -19.00 12.36 7.68
C ILE A 70 -18.33 13.30 6.65
N PRO A 71 -17.44 14.23 7.07
CA PRO A 71 -16.76 15.14 6.16
C PRO A 71 -15.98 14.39 5.08
N LYS A 72 -16.01 14.87 3.82
CA LYS A 72 -15.32 14.23 2.67
C LYS A 72 -13.82 14.00 2.85
N GLY A 73 -13.17 14.75 3.75
CA GLY A 73 -11.74 14.60 4.07
C GLY A 73 -11.41 13.41 4.96
N GLU A 74 -12.39 12.88 5.71
CA GLU A 74 -12.22 11.74 6.61
C GLU A 74 -12.30 10.41 5.84
N ARG A 75 -11.72 9.35 6.40
CA ARG A 75 -11.79 8.00 5.84
C ARG A 75 -13.08 7.32 6.28
N VAL A 76 -13.71 6.58 5.37
CA VAL A 76 -14.91 5.79 5.64
C VAL A 76 -14.71 4.38 5.14
N VAL A 77 -14.98 3.42 6.02
CA VAL A 77 -14.98 1.99 5.72
C VAL A 77 -16.29 1.43 6.25
N ILE A 78 -17.07 0.82 5.37
CA ILE A 78 -18.34 0.19 5.70
C ILE A 78 -18.14 -1.31 5.58
N GLY A 79 -18.39 -2.05 6.65
CA GLY A 79 -18.48 -3.50 6.63
C GLY A 79 -19.92 -3.90 6.91
N ALA A 80 -20.60 -4.44 5.90
CA ALA A 80 -22.01 -4.80 6.06
C ALA A 80 -22.36 -6.08 5.30
N ASP A 81 -23.29 -6.82 5.88
CA ASP A 81 -24.01 -7.88 5.17
C ASP A 81 -25.21 -7.24 4.49
N PHE A 82 -25.13 -7.14 3.17
CA PHE A 82 -26.18 -6.53 2.36
C PHE A 82 -27.22 -7.52 1.87
N ASN A 83 -27.04 -8.83 2.10
CA ASN A 83 -27.88 -9.88 1.52
C ASN A 83 -28.07 -9.77 -0.02
N GLY A 84 -27.20 -9.01 -0.70
CA GLY A 84 -27.22 -8.76 -2.13
C GLY A 84 -26.12 -9.50 -2.87
N HIS A 85 -26.35 -9.83 -4.13
CA HIS A 85 -25.38 -10.46 -5.02
C HIS A 85 -25.01 -9.50 -6.14
N VAL A 86 -23.75 -9.07 -6.14
CA VAL A 86 -23.20 -8.15 -7.14
C VAL A 86 -22.60 -8.94 -8.29
N ASP A 87 -22.99 -8.59 -9.52
CA ASP A 87 -22.71 -9.31 -10.76
C ASP A 87 -21.20 -9.44 -11.10
N GLU A 88 -20.87 -10.44 -11.92
CA GLU A 88 -19.56 -10.63 -12.53
C GLU A 88 -19.44 -9.76 -13.79
N GLY A 89 -18.99 -8.52 -13.60
CA GLY A 89 -18.69 -7.60 -14.69
C GLY A 89 -18.96 -6.18 -14.29
N ASN A 90 -18.16 -5.24 -14.80
CA ASN A 90 -18.26 -3.83 -14.44
C ASN A 90 -18.86 -2.98 -15.56
N ARG A 91 -19.49 -3.57 -16.59
CA ARG A 91 -19.96 -2.83 -17.77
C ARG A 91 -21.05 -1.82 -17.37
N GLY A 92 -20.69 -0.53 -17.37
CA GLY A 92 -21.56 0.58 -16.95
C GLY A 92 -21.22 1.13 -15.55
N ASP A 93 -20.56 0.33 -14.72
CA ASP A 93 -20.37 0.58 -13.28
C ASP A 93 -18.89 0.55 -12.87
N GLU A 94 -17.97 0.71 -13.84
CA GLU A 94 -16.51 0.63 -13.65
C GLU A 94 -15.96 1.58 -12.58
N GLU A 95 -16.69 2.66 -12.30
CA GLU A 95 -16.30 3.65 -11.31
C GLU A 95 -16.44 3.14 -9.87
N VAL A 96 -17.36 2.20 -9.65
CA VAL A 96 -17.83 1.78 -8.32
C VAL A 96 -17.50 0.32 -8.03
N MET A 97 -17.47 -0.53 -9.06
CA MET A 97 -17.16 -1.95 -8.91
C MET A 97 -16.01 -2.39 -9.80
N GLY A 98 -15.21 -3.33 -9.28
CA GLY A 98 -14.20 -4.02 -10.04
C GLY A 98 -14.77 -5.15 -10.90
N LYS A 99 -13.88 -5.87 -11.59
CA LYS A 99 -14.23 -6.87 -12.60
C LYS A 99 -14.53 -8.26 -12.02
N PHE A 100 -14.42 -8.46 -10.70
CA PHE A 100 -14.32 -9.79 -10.10
C PHE A 100 -15.48 -10.16 -9.15
N GLY A 101 -16.72 -9.78 -9.50
CA GLY A 101 -17.95 -10.16 -8.76
C GLY A 101 -18.38 -11.63 -8.91
N VAL A 102 -19.61 -11.94 -8.46
CA VAL A 102 -20.21 -13.28 -8.52
C VAL A 102 -21.25 -13.35 -9.63
N LYS A 103 -21.37 -14.49 -10.32
CA LYS A 103 -22.17 -14.68 -11.53
C LYS A 103 -23.69 -14.51 -11.39
N GLU A 104 -24.21 -14.58 -10.17
CA GLU A 104 -25.65 -14.49 -9.92
C GLU A 104 -25.93 -13.12 -9.34
N TRP A 105 -26.75 -12.31 -10.02
CA TRP A 105 -27.12 -10.96 -9.59
C TRP A 105 -28.55 -10.96 -9.01
N ASN A 106 -28.82 -10.05 -8.08
CA ASN A 106 -30.18 -9.82 -7.56
C ASN A 106 -30.50 -8.32 -7.42
N LEU A 107 -31.76 -8.00 -7.15
CA LEU A 107 -32.23 -6.62 -6.98
C LEU A 107 -31.48 -5.92 -5.84
N GLU A 108 -31.24 -6.62 -4.73
CA GLU A 108 -30.51 -6.10 -3.58
C GLU A 108 -29.06 -5.74 -3.94
N GLY A 109 -28.40 -6.53 -4.78
CA GLY A 109 -27.07 -6.24 -5.31
C GLY A 109 -27.06 -4.97 -6.16
N GLN A 110 -28.09 -4.76 -6.98
CA GLN A 110 -28.24 -3.51 -7.73
C GLN A 110 -28.42 -2.31 -6.79
N MET A 111 -29.23 -2.44 -5.74
CA MET A 111 -29.40 -1.37 -4.74
C MET A 111 -28.07 -1.00 -4.06
N VAL A 112 -27.20 -1.97 -3.78
CA VAL A 112 -25.85 -1.71 -3.23
C VAL A 112 -24.98 -0.95 -4.24
N VAL A 113 -25.03 -1.32 -5.52
CA VAL A 113 -24.29 -0.62 -6.57
C VAL A 113 -24.80 0.80 -6.77
N ASP A 114 -26.13 1.00 -6.78
CA ASP A 114 -26.76 2.32 -6.91
C ASP A 114 -26.48 3.23 -5.72
N PHE A 115 -26.50 2.67 -4.50
CA PHE A 115 -26.05 3.34 -3.29
C PHE A 115 -24.58 3.77 -3.40
N ALA A 116 -23.71 2.86 -3.85
CA ALA A 116 -22.29 3.16 -3.97
C ALA A 116 -22.00 4.21 -5.05
N LYS A 117 -22.77 4.26 -6.15
CA LYS A 117 -22.73 5.36 -7.12
C LYS A 117 -23.13 6.70 -6.50
N ARG A 118 -24.26 6.72 -5.76
CA ARG A 118 -24.79 7.94 -5.13
C ARG A 118 -23.79 8.55 -4.15
N MET A 119 -23.12 7.71 -3.36
CA MET A 119 -22.23 8.13 -2.28
C MET A 119 -20.74 8.16 -2.64
N ASP A 120 -20.39 7.99 -3.93
CA ASP A 120 -19.01 7.91 -4.44
C ASP A 120 -18.15 6.87 -3.67
N MET A 121 -18.76 5.73 -3.40
CA MET A 121 -18.16 4.58 -2.74
C MET A 121 -17.71 3.54 -3.77
N ALA A 122 -16.74 2.72 -3.37
CA ALA A 122 -16.18 1.63 -4.15
C ALA A 122 -16.41 0.30 -3.41
N VAL A 123 -16.90 -0.71 -4.13
CA VAL A 123 -17.12 -2.06 -3.63
C VAL A 123 -15.81 -2.83 -3.62
N VAL A 124 -15.11 -2.82 -2.49
CA VAL A 124 -13.72 -3.28 -2.37
C VAL A 124 -13.55 -4.74 -2.78
N ASN A 125 -14.51 -5.58 -2.42
CA ASN A 125 -14.47 -7.03 -2.68
C ASN A 125 -14.32 -7.38 -4.17
N THR A 126 -14.82 -6.54 -5.09
CA THR A 126 -14.85 -6.83 -6.53
C THR A 126 -13.59 -6.36 -7.28
N TYR A 127 -12.70 -5.60 -6.63
CA TYR A 127 -11.47 -5.08 -7.25
C TYR A 127 -10.31 -6.10 -7.27
N PHE A 128 -10.27 -7.05 -6.34
CA PHE A 128 -9.17 -7.98 -6.20
C PHE A 128 -9.46 -9.32 -6.87
N GLN A 129 -8.53 -9.80 -7.71
CA GLN A 129 -8.65 -11.13 -8.31
C GLN A 129 -8.30 -12.19 -7.26
N LYS A 130 -9.31 -12.96 -6.85
CA LYS A 130 -9.19 -14.01 -5.82
C LYS A 130 -9.70 -15.35 -6.36
N ARG A 131 -9.22 -16.43 -5.75
CA ARG A 131 -9.81 -17.77 -5.96
C ARG A 131 -11.27 -17.74 -5.55
N GLU A 132 -12.12 -18.52 -6.22
CA GLU A 132 -13.56 -18.58 -5.93
C GLU A 132 -13.85 -18.83 -4.43
N GLU A 133 -13.07 -19.72 -3.80
CA GLU A 133 -13.20 -20.02 -2.37
C GLU A 133 -12.96 -18.81 -1.45
N HIS A 134 -12.09 -17.88 -1.86
CA HIS A 134 -11.75 -16.64 -1.14
C HIS A 134 -12.66 -15.46 -1.54
N ARG A 135 -13.67 -15.68 -2.39
CA ARG A 135 -14.71 -14.69 -2.74
C ARG A 135 -16.05 -14.98 -2.06
N VAL A 136 -16.36 -16.26 -1.87
CA VAL A 136 -17.61 -16.73 -1.26
C VAL A 136 -17.63 -16.40 0.23
N THR A 137 -18.56 -15.55 0.66
CA THR A 137 -18.73 -15.15 2.06
C THR A 137 -19.78 -15.98 2.80
N TYR A 138 -20.75 -16.55 2.08
CA TYR A 138 -21.78 -17.40 2.66
C TYR A 138 -21.82 -18.78 1.99
N LYS A 139 -21.87 -19.84 2.80
CA LYS A 139 -21.98 -21.23 2.34
C LYS A 139 -23.01 -21.99 3.16
N SER A 140 -24.09 -22.44 2.52
CA SER A 140 -25.13 -23.27 3.15
C SER A 140 -25.75 -24.23 2.14
N GLY A 141 -25.86 -25.51 2.50
CA GLY A 141 -26.56 -26.52 1.69
C GLY A 141 -26.07 -26.68 0.25
N GLY A 142 -24.76 -26.46 0.00
CA GLY A 142 -24.18 -26.52 -1.36
C GLY A 142 -24.23 -25.21 -2.14
N ARG A 143 -24.99 -24.20 -1.68
CA ARG A 143 -24.98 -22.85 -2.26
C ARG A 143 -23.79 -22.06 -1.75
N ARG A 144 -23.19 -21.27 -2.63
CA ARG A 144 -22.00 -20.46 -2.39
C ARG A 144 -22.27 -19.06 -2.91
N THR A 145 -22.41 -18.09 -2.02
CA THR A 145 -22.77 -16.72 -2.39
C THR A 145 -21.85 -15.70 -1.71
N GLN A 146 -21.85 -14.49 -2.26
CA GLN A 146 -21.22 -13.32 -1.64
C GLN A 146 -22.34 -12.38 -1.21
N VAL A 147 -22.37 -12.04 0.08
CA VAL A 147 -23.38 -11.17 0.71
C VAL A 147 -22.76 -10.13 1.64
N ASP A 148 -21.56 -10.43 2.15
CA ASP A 148 -20.78 -9.54 3.00
C ASP A 148 -19.85 -8.69 2.13
N TYR A 149 -20.04 -7.37 2.14
CA TYR A 149 -19.25 -6.43 1.36
C TYR A 149 -18.53 -5.43 2.25
N ILE A 150 -17.34 -5.07 1.82
CA ILE A 150 -16.61 -3.93 2.34
C ILE A 150 -16.68 -2.81 1.31
N LEU A 151 -17.17 -1.65 1.73
CA LEU A 151 -17.21 -0.43 0.92
C LEU A 151 -16.22 0.58 1.48
N CYS A 152 -15.61 1.36 0.59
CA CYS A 152 -14.78 2.49 0.98
C CYS A 152 -15.02 3.67 0.05
N ARG A 153 -14.66 4.88 0.47
CA ARG A 153 -14.68 6.03 -0.44
C ARG A 153 -13.77 5.80 -1.63
N ARG A 154 -14.22 6.13 -2.84
CA ARG A 154 -13.45 5.95 -4.08
C ARG A 154 -12.07 6.61 -4.03
N GLY A 155 -11.99 7.81 -3.45
CA GLY A 155 -10.72 8.52 -3.25
C GLY A 155 -9.71 7.80 -2.34
N ASN A 156 -10.17 6.85 -1.51
CA ASN A 156 -9.34 6.10 -0.57
C ASN A 156 -9.06 4.67 -1.02
N LEU A 157 -9.51 4.27 -2.21
CA LEU A 157 -9.28 2.94 -2.75
C LEU A 157 -7.78 2.59 -2.82
N LYS A 158 -6.90 3.60 -3.02
CA LYS A 158 -5.43 3.45 -3.03
C LYS A 158 -4.83 3.04 -1.68
N GLU A 159 -5.55 3.27 -0.58
CA GLU A 159 -5.12 2.89 0.77
C GLU A 159 -5.46 1.43 1.06
N ILE A 160 -6.33 0.81 0.26
CA ILE A 160 -6.68 -0.60 0.40
C ILE A 160 -5.65 -1.44 -0.34
N SER A 161 -4.99 -2.31 0.42
CA SER A 161 -3.95 -3.20 -0.10
C SER A 161 -4.49 -4.58 -0.47
N ASP A 162 -5.47 -5.08 0.28
CA ASP A 162 -6.03 -6.41 0.05
C ASP A 162 -7.46 -6.52 0.63
N CYS A 163 -8.31 -7.33 0.00
CA CYS A 163 -9.58 -7.79 0.57
C CYS A 163 -9.80 -9.25 0.19
N LYS A 164 -9.98 -10.11 1.19
CA LYS A 164 -10.14 -11.56 0.99
C LYS A 164 -11.06 -12.18 2.02
N VAL A 165 -11.67 -13.29 1.64
CA VAL A 165 -12.38 -14.16 2.58
C VAL A 165 -11.44 -15.23 3.11
N VAL A 166 -11.39 -15.40 4.43
CA VAL A 166 -10.59 -16.44 5.08
C VAL A 166 -11.36 -17.77 5.07
N VAL A 167 -10.71 -18.83 4.58
CA VAL A 167 -11.27 -20.18 4.52
C VAL A 167 -10.64 -21.02 5.63
N GLY A 168 -11.47 -21.73 6.41
CA GLY A 168 -11.02 -22.68 7.43
C GLY A 168 -11.21 -22.23 8.89
N GLU A 169 -11.65 -21.00 9.13
CA GLU A 169 -12.02 -20.55 10.48
C GLU A 169 -13.41 -21.05 10.88
N SER A 170 -13.52 -21.55 12.11
CA SER A 170 -14.72 -22.24 12.63
C SER A 170 -15.74 -21.29 13.29
N ALA A 171 -15.50 -19.98 13.26
CA ALA A 171 -16.25 -18.99 14.03
C ALA A 171 -17.75 -18.94 13.66
N ALA A 172 -18.08 -19.19 12.39
CA ALA A 172 -19.46 -19.31 11.92
C ALA A 172 -19.57 -20.45 10.90
N ARG A 173 -20.64 -21.25 10.99
CA ARG A 173 -20.86 -22.41 10.10
C ARG A 173 -21.27 -22.01 8.68
N GLN A 174 -21.86 -20.83 8.52
CA GLN A 174 -22.45 -20.37 7.27
C GLN A 174 -21.74 -19.14 6.69
N HIS A 175 -21.52 -18.11 7.50
CA HIS A 175 -20.73 -16.93 7.11
C HIS A 175 -19.24 -17.19 7.30
N ARG A 176 -18.44 -16.59 6.42
CA ARG A 176 -16.97 -16.60 6.45
C ARG A 176 -16.47 -15.20 6.69
N MET A 177 -15.35 -15.09 7.39
CA MET A 177 -14.79 -13.79 7.74
C MET A 177 -14.19 -13.11 6.51
N VAL A 178 -14.60 -11.87 6.27
CA VAL A 178 -14.00 -10.99 5.26
C VAL A 178 -12.94 -10.13 5.94
N VAL A 179 -11.73 -10.16 5.40
CA VAL A 179 -10.59 -9.43 5.91
C VAL A 179 -10.16 -8.40 4.86
N CYS A 180 -10.23 -7.13 5.22
CA CYS A 180 -9.69 -6.02 4.44
C CYS A 180 -8.45 -5.46 5.12
N ARG A 181 -7.37 -5.32 4.36
CA ARG A 181 -6.11 -4.73 4.80
C ARG A 181 -6.00 -3.31 4.26
N ILE A 182 -6.07 -2.35 5.18
CA ILE A 182 -6.03 -0.92 4.88
C ILE A 182 -4.72 -0.34 5.42
N THR A 183 -3.99 0.37 4.57
CA THR A 183 -2.80 1.13 4.93
C THR A 183 -3.16 2.61 4.96
N LEU A 184 -3.44 3.12 6.16
CA LEU A 184 -3.75 4.52 6.36
C LEU A 184 -2.52 5.36 6.05
N MET A 185 -2.55 6.06 4.92
CA MET A 185 -1.50 7.01 4.59
C MET A 185 -1.67 8.23 5.46
N VAL A 186 -0.88 8.33 6.52
CA VAL A 186 -0.68 9.59 7.22
C VAL A 186 0.02 10.51 6.22
N CYS A 187 -0.78 11.30 5.50
CA CYS A 187 -0.30 12.53 4.91
C CYS A 187 0.15 13.38 6.09
N LYS A 188 1.39 13.15 6.56
CA LYS A 188 2.15 14.20 7.22
C LYS A 188 1.93 15.37 6.30
N LYS A 189 1.16 16.38 6.72
CA LYS A 189 1.14 17.66 6.02
C LYS A 189 2.60 17.87 5.77
N LYS A 190 3.06 17.78 4.50
CA LYS A 190 4.40 18.24 4.19
C LYS A 190 4.35 19.60 4.84
N LYS A 191 5.13 19.84 5.92
CA LYS A 191 5.40 21.21 6.35
C LYS A 191 5.65 21.87 5.02
N ARG A 192 4.77 22.76 4.55
CA ARG A 192 4.95 23.46 3.28
C ARG A 192 6.40 23.85 3.36
N SER A 193 7.28 23.18 2.62
CA SER A 193 8.70 23.11 2.96
C SER A 193 9.12 24.55 3.02
N GLU A 194 9.28 25.10 4.24
CA GLU A 194 8.99 26.48 4.60
C GLU A 194 9.35 27.41 3.45
N ILE A 195 8.42 27.69 2.50
CA ILE A 195 8.72 27.96 1.06
C ILE A 195 10.14 28.45 0.98
N GLU A 196 11.09 27.54 0.71
CA GLU A 196 12.50 27.69 1.12
C GLU A 196 12.86 29.16 0.98
N LYS A 197 12.89 29.91 2.11
CA LYS A 197 12.70 31.39 2.12
C LYS A 197 13.58 31.93 1.01
N LYS A 198 12.98 32.24 -0.16
CA LYS A 198 13.77 32.38 -1.39
C LYS A 198 14.87 33.34 -1.05
N THR A 199 16.12 32.86 -1.08
CA THR A 199 17.26 33.66 -0.66
C THR A 199 17.15 34.94 -1.44
N LYS A 200 16.96 36.06 -0.73
CA LYS A 200 16.71 37.35 -1.35
C LYS A 200 18.03 37.81 -1.97
N TRP A 201 18.44 37.20 -3.08
CA TRP A 201 19.71 37.43 -3.77
C TRP A 201 19.91 38.92 -4.11
N TRP A 202 18.82 39.66 -4.28
CA TRP A 202 18.85 41.11 -4.46
C TRP A 202 19.38 41.87 -3.23
N LYS A 203 19.26 41.33 -2.00
CA LYS A 203 19.86 41.92 -0.81
C LYS A 203 21.39 41.80 -0.78
N LEU A 204 21.96 40.82 -1.48
CA LEU A 204 23.42 40.67 -1.68
C LEU A 204 24.01 41.70 -2.66
N LYS A 205 23.18 42.49 -3.35
CA LYS A 205 23.65 43.64 -4.15
C LYS A 205 24.07 44.83 -3.27
N LYS A 206 23.68 44.84 -1.99
CA LYS A 206 24.16 45.82 -1.01
C LYS A 206 25.52 45.35 -0.50
N GLU A 207 26.52 46.21 -0.55
CA GLU A 207 27.94 45.90 -0.32
C GLU A 207 28.18 45.37 1.10
N GLU A 208 27.62 46.05 2.11
CA GLU A 208 27.73 45.68 3.54
C GLU A 208 27.18 44.28 3.86
N CYS A 209 26.04 43.90 3.25
CA CYS A 209 25.37 42.63 3.54
C CYS A 209 26.07 41.44 2.84
N CYS A 210 26.83 41.71 1.78
CA CYS A 210 27.63 40.73 1.06
C CYS A 210 28.86 40.29 1.88
N GLU A 211 29.51 41.22 2.57
CA GLU A 211 30.70 40.94 3.37
C GLU A 211 30.39 40.10 4.61
N GLU A 212 29.34 40.47 5.35
CA GLU A 212 28.91 39.74 6.55
C GLU A 212 28.49 38.29 6.23
N PHE A 213 27.80 38.09 5.10
CA PHE A 213 27.41 36.77 4.61
C PHE A 213 28.64 35.93 4.23
N ARG A 214 29.63 36.51 3.53
CA ARG A 214 30.89 35.84 3.18
C ARG A 214 31.72 35.45 4.40
N GLN A 215 31.63 36.19 5.49
CA GLN A 215 32.34 35.90 6.73
C GLN A 215 31.72 34.70 7.47
N LYS A 216 30.38 34.67 7.59
CA LYS A 216 29.65 33.54 8.19
C LYS A 216 29.78 32.24 7.38
N LEU A 217 29.79 32.33 6.04
CA LEU A 217 29.95 31.18 5.16
C LEU A 217 31.36 30.56 5.24
N ARG A 218 32.37 31.39 5.51
CA ARG A 218 33.76 30.94 5.76
C ARG A 218 33.91 30.21 7.10
N GLN A 219 33.17 30.62 8.13
CA GLN A 219 33.13 29.91 9.42
C GLN A 219 32.43 28.55 9.32
N ALA A 220 31.33 28.45 8.57
CA ALA A 220 30.51 27.23 8.53
C ALA A 220 31.08 26.08 7.68
N LEU A 221 31.88 26.38 6.65
CA LEU A 221 32.35 25.38 5.67
C LEU A 221 33.82 25.00 5.82
N GLY A 222 34.36 25.10 7.05
CA GLY A 222 35.63 24.53 7.50
C GLY A 222 36.62 24.21 6.37
N GLY A 223 37.31 25.23 5.85
CA GLY A 223 38.42 25.08 4.90
C GLY A 223 38.09 24.59 3.47
N GLN A 224 36.94 23.95 3.20
CA GLN A 224 36.62 23.40 1.86
C GLN A 224 36.19 24.46 0.84
N VAL A 225 35.69 25.61 1.29
CA VAL A 225 35.30 26.74 0.43
C VAL A 225 36.51 27.40 -0.22
N ASP A 226 37.65 27.43 0.47
CA ASP A 226 38.86 28.08 0.00
C ASP A 226 39.41 27.39 -1.26
N THR A 227 39.40 26.06 -1.30
CA THR A 227 39.85 25.25 -2.45
C THR A 227 38.96 25.44 -3.69
N ILE A 228 37.64 25.54 -3.50
CA ILE A 228 36.68 25.78 -4.60
C ILE A 228 36.76 27.23 -5.11
N GLN A 229 36.97 28.20 -4.21
CA GLN A 229 37.17 29.62 -4.58
C GLN A 229 38.47 29.82 -5.34
N ARG A 230 39.58 29.24 -4.89
CA ARG A 230 40.88 29.30 -5.58
C ARG A 230 40.80 28.73 -7.00
N LYS A 231 40.12 27.60 -7.20
CA LYS A 231 39.85 27.06 -8.56
C LYS A 231 39.07 28.06 -9.43
N ARG A 232 38.06 28.74 -8.87
CA ARG A 232 37.27 29.74 -9.61
C ARG A 232 38.09 30.96 -10.00
N LEU A 233 39.00 31.43 -9.13
CA LEU A 233 39.91 32.53 -9.41
C LEU A 233 40.94 32.15 -10.49
N ALA A 234 41.54 30.97 -10.39
CA ALA A 234 42.46 30.47 -11.42
C ALA A 234 41.78 30.27 -12.78
N LYS A 235 40.50 29.88 -12.81
CA LYS A 235 39.72 29.80 -14.05
C LYS A 235 39.58 31.18 -14.72
N LYS A 236 39.23 32.20 -13.93
CA LYS A 236 39.09 33.57 -14.44
C LYS A 236 40.41 34.12 -14.97
N LYS A 237 41.52 33.84 -14.29
CA LYS A 237 42.87 34.23 -14.73
C LYS A 237 43.23 33.56 -16.06
N TRP A 238 42.97 32.26 -16.21
CA TRP A 238 43.16 31.56 -17.49
C TRP A 238 42.26 32.08 -18.61
N ASP A 239 40.99 32.35 -18.31
CA ASP A 239 40.03 32.87 -19.30
C ASP A 239 40.47 34.25 -19.85
N MET A 240 41.20 35.04 -19.04
CA MET A 240 41.71 36.37 -19.40
C MET A 240 43.06 36.33 -20.12
N ASP A 241 44.05 35.63 -19.56
CA ASP A 241 45.43 35.69 -20.06
C ASP A 241 45.69 34.67 -21.18
N ARG A 242 44.93 33.56 -21.21
CA ARG A 242 45.04 32.42 -22.16
C ARG A 242 46.46 31.85 -22.34
N THR A 243 47.37 32.13 -21.41
CA THR A 243 48.74 31.62 -21.37
C THR A 243 48.77 30.17 -20.88
N GLU A 244 49.80 29.40 -21.26
CA GLU A 244 49.89 27.99 -20.87
C GLU A 244 50.14 27.82 -19.36
N GLU A 245 50.83 28.79 -18.71
CA GLU A 245 51.05 28.79 -17.26
C GLU A 245 49.75 28.97 -16.46
N SER A 246 48.88 29.90 -16.87
CA SER A 246 47.58 30.12 -16.22
C SER A 246 46.63 28.94 -16.42
N ARG A 247 46.71 28.29 -17.60
CA ARG A 247 45.99 27.04 -17.89
C ARG A 247 46.45 25.90 -16.98
N GLN A 248 47.75 25.79 -16.75
CA GLN A 248 48.34 24.76 -15.91
C GLN A 248 47.92 24.95 -14.44
N GLU A 249 47.98 26.17 -13.92
CA GLU A 249 47.54 26.53 -12.57
C GLU A 249 46.04 26.22 -12.33
N TYR A 250 45.18 26.54 -13.30
CA TYR A 250 43.76 26.17 -13.24
C TYR A 250 43.54 24.65 -13.26
N LYS A 251 44.24 23.92 -14.14
CA LYS A 251 44.15 22.45 -14.23
C LYS A 251 44.55 21.79 -12.91
N GLU A 252 45.61 22.25 -12.27
CA GLU A 252 46.09 21.70 -11.00
C GLU A 252 45.06 21.89 -9.87
N LEU A 253 44.48 23.08 -9.75
CA LEU A 253 43.43 23.37 -8.77
C LEU A 253 42.12 22.62 -9.08
N GLN A 254 41.78 22.47 -10.36
CA GLN A 254 40.64 21.66 -10.78
C GLN A 254 40.84 20.19 -10.43
N CYS A 255 42.04 19.65 -10.63
CA CYS A 255 42.40 18.29 -10.23
C CYS A 255 42.33 18.11 -8.72
N ARG A 256 42.81 19.08 -7.94
CA ARG A 256 42.67 19.07 -6.46
C ARG A 256 41.22 19.02 -6.00
N VAL A 257 40.37 19.88 -6.54
CA VAL A 257 38.93 19.89 -6.20
C VAL A 257 38.25 18.60 -6.63
N LYS A 258 38.55 18.08 -7.82
CA LYS A 258 38.01 16.79 -8.28
C LYS A 258 38.41 15.65 -7.35
N ARG A 259 39.66 15.61 -6.88
CA ARG A 259 40.16 14.59 -5.94
C ARG A 259 39.41 14.64 -4.61
N GLU A 260 39.22 15.83 -4.04
CA GLU A 260 38.53 15.97 -2.75
C GLU A 260 37.03 15.64 -2.84
N VAL A 261 36.37 16.05 -3.92
CA VAL A 261 34.96 15.66 -4.18
C VAL A 261 34.84 14.17 -4.44
N SER A 262 35.80 13.58 -5.18
CA SER A 262 35.83 12.14 -5.42
C SER A 262 36.05 11.37 -4.12
N LYS A 263 36.94 11.81 -3.23
CA LYS A 263 37.13 11.21 -1.90
C LYS A 263 35.86 11.29 -1.06
N ALA A 264 35.18 12.44 -1.02
CA ALA A 264 33.94 12.57 -0.25
C ALA A 264 32.81 11.67 -0.78
N LYS A 265 32.70 11.55 -2.12
CA LYS A 265 31.76 10.61 -2.75
C LYS A 265 32.17 9.17 -2.51
N GLN A 266 33.44 8.85 -2.64
CA GLN A 266 33.97 7.51 -2.41
C GLN A 266 33.71 7.10 -0.97
N ASN A 267 33.97 7.95 0.03
CA ASN A 267 33.66 7.66 1.43
C ASN A 267 32.16 7.41 1.67
N ALA A 268 31.28 8.20 1.04
CA ALA A 268 29.84 7.99 1.16
C ALA A 268 29.35 6.71 0.45
N TYR A 269 29.97 6.34 -0.67
CA TYR A 269 29.70 5.08 -1.36
C TYR A 269 30.28 3.90 -0.60
N ASP A 270 31.51 4.01 -0.08
CA ASP A 270 32.18 2.99 0.72
C ASP A 270 31.38 2.73 2.00
N GLU A 271 30.87 3.74 2.70
CA GLU A 271 29.94 3.55 3.84
C GLU A 271 28.66 2.80 3.44
N LEU A 272 28.12 3.08 2.25
CA LEU A 272 26.94 2.39 1.73
C LEU A 272 27.26 0.94 1.32
N TYR A 273 28.39 0.69 0.66
CA TYR A 273 28.83 -0.63 0.20
C TYR A 273 29.29 -1.51 1.36
N THR A 274 29.98 -0.95 2.36
CA THR A 274 30.35 -1.65 3.60
C THR A 274 29.10 -2.15 4.33
N ARG A 275 27.99 -1.39 4.26
CA ARG A 275 26.69 -1.80 4.81
C ARG A 275 25.99 -2.87 3.95
N LEU A 276 26.21 -2.88 2.63
CA LEU A 276 25.66 -3.87 1.70
C LEU A 276 26.43 -5.20 1.69
N ASP A 277 27.74 -5.18 1.99
CA ASP A 277 28.60 -6.37 2.17
C ASP A 277 28.33 -7.12 3.48
N THR A 278 27.57 -6.49 4.40
CA THR A 278 27.00 -7.23 5.51
C THR A 278 25.87 -8.13 5.00
N ARG A 279 25.73 -9.32 5.58
CA ARG A 279 24.66 -10.28 5.28
C ARG A 279 23.24 -9.72 5.51
N GLU A 280 23.12 -8.55 6.12
CA GLU A 280 21.89 -7.82 6.41
C GLU A 280 21.51 -6.87 5.25
N GLY A 281 22.46 -6.12 4.68
CA GLY A 281 22.21 -5.14 3.61
C GLY A 281 21.84 -5.76 2.26
N GLU A 282 22.45 -6.90 1.89
CA GLU A 282 22.10 -7.63 0.66
C GLU A 282 20.68 -8.20 0.72
N LYS A 283 20.28 -8.72 1.89
CA LYS A 283 18.93 -9.23 2.11
C LYS A 283 17.89 -8.12 2.01
N ASP A 284 18.21 -6.89 2.39
CA ASP A 284 17.26 -5.79 2.36
C ASP A 284 16.91 -5.37 0.91
N LEU A 285 17.88 -5.40 0.00
CA LEU A 285 17.66 -5.06 -1.42
C LEU A 285 16.77 -6.09 -2.13
N TYR A 286 17.06 -7.38 -1.96
CA TYR A 286 16.26 -8.46 -2.54
C TYR A 286 14.90 -8.64 -1.86
N ARG A 287 14.80 -8.31 -0.56
CA ARG A 287 13.53 -8.32 0.19
C ARG A 287 12.61 -7.22 -0.32
N LEU A 288 13.09 -5.99 -0.47
CA LEU A 288 12.30 -4.86 -0.96
C LEU A 288 11.77 -5.08 -2.39
N ALA A 289 12.58 -5.68 -3.27
CA ALA A 289 12.17 -5.99 -4.64
C ALA A 289 11.16 -7.16 -4.72
N ARG A 290 11.39 -8.26 -3.98
CA ARG A 290 10.50 -9.44 -4.02
C ARG A 290 9.24 -9.31 -3.19
N GLN A 291 9.21 -8.41 -2.22
CA GLN A 291 8.04 -8.16 -1.38
C GLN A 291 7.01 -7.34 -2.16
N ARG A 292 7.45 -6.32 -2.89
CA ARG A 292 6.57 -5.54 -3.79
C ARG A 292 5.87 -6.35 -4.87
N ASP A 293 6.52 -7.36 -5.45
CA ASP A 293 5.91 -8.18 -6.51
C ASP A 293 5.02 -9.32 -5.98
N ARG A 294 5.29 -9.82 -4.76
CA ARG A 294 4.49 -10.89 -4.12
C ARG A 294 3.25 -10.37 -3.42
N ASP A 295 3.34 -9.19 -2.81
CA ASP A 295 2.23 -8.60 -2.05
C ASP A 295 1.05 -8.19 -2.93
N GLY A 296 1.22 -8.18 -4.26
CA GLY A 296 0.16 -7.86 -5.23
C GLY A 296 -0.55 -9.05 -5.89
N LYS A 297 -0.25 -10.31 -5.50
CA LYS A 297 -0.76 -11.52 -6.21
C LYS A 297 -1.20 -12.63 -5.24
N ASP A 298 -2.44 -13.11 -5.39
CA ASP A 298 -3.00 -14.23 -4.60
C ASP A 298 -2.81 -15.63 -5.22
N VAL A 299 -2.27 -15.70 -6.44
CA VAL A 299 -1.77 -16.93 -7.04
C VAL A 299 -0.35 -16.65 -7.47
N GLN A 300 0.62 -17.27 -6.79
CA GLN A 300 2.01 -17.24 -7.21
C GLN A 300 2.19 -18.28 -8.32
N GLN A 301 2.92 -17.93 -9.39
CA GLN A 301 3.19 -18.83 -10.52
C GLN A 301 3.58 -20.22 -10.01
N VAL A 302 2.89 -21.26 -10.49
CA VAL A 302 3.29 -22.65 -10.29
C VAL A 302 4.69 -22.79 -10.89
N ARG A 303 5.67 -23.15 -10.06
CA ARG A 303 7.03 -23.41 -10.53
C ARG A 303 6.99 -24.62 -11.44
N VAL A 304 7.44 -24.43 -12.67
CA VAL A 304 7.57 -25.46 -13.70
C VAL A 304 8.34 -26.66 -13.14
N ILE A 305 7.73 -27.85 -13.19
CA ILE A 305 8.33 -29.09 -12.71
C ILE A 305 9.12 -29.73 -13.84
N LYS A 306 10.33 -30.19 -13.53
CA LYS A 306 11.24 -30.83 -14.48
C LYS A 306 11.39 -32.32 -14.17
N ASP A 307 11.62 -33.11 -15.21
CA ASP A 307 12.00 -34.51 -15.06
C ASP A 307 13.45 -34.66 -14.56
N ARG A 308 13.89 -35.91 -14.38
CA ARG A 308 15.22 -36.26 -13.85
C ARG A 308 16.36 -35.79 -14.77
N ASP A 309 16.09 -35.61 -16.06
CA ASP A 309 17.03 -35.13 -17.08
C ASP A 309 16.97 -33.59 -17.28
N GLY A 310 16.14 -32.89 -16.49
CA GLY A 310 16.05 -31.44 -16.47
C GLY A 310 15.14 -30.82 -17.54
N ARG A 311 14.33 -31.62 -18.24
CA ARG A 311 13.33 -31.14 -19.21
C ARG A 311 12.03 -30.76 -18.51
N VAL A 312 11.37 -29.74 -19.03
CA VAL A 312 10.12 -29.20 -18.48
C VAL A 312 8.94 -30.11 -18.81
N LEU A 313 8.23 -30.56 -17.79
CA LEU A 313 7.01 -31.35 -17.94
C LEU A 313 5.82 -30.43 -18.12
N THR A 314 5.04 -30.66 -19.18
CA THR A 314 3.92 -29.81 -19.59
C THR A 314 2.54 -30.47 -19.47
N SER A 315 2.48 -31.81 -19.31
CA SER A 315 1.23 -32.54 -19.13
C SER A 315 1.00 -32.98 -17.68
N GLU A 316 -0.25 -32.90 -17.22
CA GLU A 316 -0.65 -33.11 -15.82
C GLU A 316 -0.35 -34.53 -15.31
N GLU A 317 -0.55 -35.55 -16.15
CA GLU A 317 -0.21 -36.95 -15.83
C GLU A 317 1.30 -37.14 -15.62
N SER A 318 2.13 -36.46 -16.41
CA SER A 318 3.58 -36.54 -16.30
C SER A 318 4.09 -35.82 -15.06
N VAL A 319 3.43 -34.71 -14.68
CA VAL A 319 3.73 -33.99 -13.44
C VAL A 319 3.38 -34.83 -12.21
N GLN A 320 2.23 -35.50 -12.20
CA GLN A 320 1.84 -36.39 -11.10
C GLN A 320 2.79 -37.59 -10.99
N ARG A 321 3.21 -38.17 -12.12
CA ARG A 321 4.19 -39.27 -12.15
C ARG A 321 5.54 -38.84 -11.59
N ARG A 322 6.02 -37.64 -11.96
CA ARG A 322 7.28 -37.08 -11.43
C ARG A 322 7.22 -36.82 -9.92
N TRP A 323 6.08 -36.35 -9.42
CA TRP A 323 5.86 -36.18 -7.98
C TRP A 323 5.83 -37.51 -7.25
N LYS A 324 5.19 -38.53 -7.83
CA LYS A 324 5.16 -39.88 -7.27
C LYS A 324 6.57 -40.46 -7.18
N GLU A 325 7.35 -40.38 -8.25
CA GLU A 325 8.76 -40.81 -8.27
C GLU A 325 9.61 -40.05 -7.24
N TYR A 326 9.45 -38.73 -7.15
CA TYR A 326 10.18 -37.91 -6.17
C TYR A 326 9.85 -38.30 -4.72
N PHE A 327 8.57 -38.53 -4.41
CA PHE A 327 8.16 -38.94 -3.06
C PHE A 327 8.53 -40.39 -2.76
N GLU A 328 8.51 -41.29 -3.75
CA GLU A 328 8.99 -42.67 -3.57
C GLU A 328 10.51 -42.72 -3.35
N GLU A 329 11.30 -41.88 -4.01
CA GLU A 329 12.74 -41.72 -3.74
C GLU A 329 12.98 -41.11 -2.35
N LEU A 330 12.26 -40.03 -2.01
CA LEU A 330 12.41 -39.31 -0.74
C LEU A 330 12.01 -40.14 0.49
N MET A 331 11.01 -41.03 0.36
CA MET A 331 10.47 -41.81 1.47
C MET A 331 11.15 -43.17 1.64
N ASN A 332 11.94 -43.62 0.66
CA ASN A 332 12.59 -44.94 0.69
C ASN A 332 14.13 -44.88 0.67
N GLU A 333 14.74 -43.72 0.47
CA GLU A 333 16.16 -43.56 0.82
C GLU A 333 16.30 -43.40 2.34
N GLU A 334 16.67 -44.50 3.00
CA GLU A 334 17.27 -44.48 4.33
C GLU A 334 18.44 -43.49 4.31
N ASN A 335 18.39 -42.48 5.17
CA ASN A 335 19.53 -41.57 5.35
C ASN A 335 20.72 -42.36 5.88
N GLU A 336 21.60 -42.80 4.97
CA GLU A 336 22.80 -43.60 5.24
C GLU A 336 23.93 -42.85 5.97
N ARG A 337 23.66 -41.76 6.72
CA ARG A 337 24.71 -41.05 7.47
C ARG A 337 24.44 -40.82 8.96
N GLU A 338 24.04 -41.91 9.62
CA GLU A 338 24.74 -42.49 10.80
C GLU A 338 25.96 -43.36 10.37
N LYS A 339 26.58 -43.09 9.22
CA LYS A 339 27.78 -43.74 8.73
C LYS A 339 28.69 -42.73 8.02
N GLU A 340 29.73 -42.34 8.76
CA GLU A 340 30.94 -41.60 8.38
C GLU A 340 30.91 -40.07 8.52
#